data_AF-A0AAZ3PKA1-F1
#
_entry.id   AF-A0AAZ3PKA1-F1
#
_cell.length_a   1.000
_cell.length_b   1.000
_cell.length_c   1.000
_cell.angle_alpha   90.00
_cell.angle_beta   90.00
_cell.angle_gamma   90.00
#
_symmetry.space_group_name_H-M   'P 1'
#
loop_
_entity.id
_entity.type
_entity.pdbx_description
1 polymer ?
#
loop_
_entity_poly.entity_id
_entity_poly.type
_entity_poly.pdbx_seq_one_letter_code
_entity_poly.pdbx_strand_id
1 'polypeptide(L)'
;MAGQQFQYDDSGNTFFYFLTSFVGLIVIPATYYLWPRDQNAEQLRLKSLRKVHGRCLWYCLRLMKSQQSIIPTLKKAALLFGWAVFLLLAYKVSKLDREYQEYNPYEVLGLDQGASVSEIKKQYRLLSLKFHPDKGGDEDLFMRIAKAHSALTNDESRQNWETYGNPDGPKATSFGIALPAWIVDSKNSMLVLLVYGLAFMVILPVVVVSPLLP
;
A
#
# COMPACT_ATOMS: atom_id res chain seq x y z
N MET A 1 -27.09 -13.82 9.72
CA MET A 1 -26.35 -13.46 8.50
C MET A 1 -24.89 -13.59 8.85
N ALA A 2 -24.18 -14.57 8.27
CA ALA A 2 -22.74 -14.71 8.50
C ALA A 2 -22.07 -13.43 7.99
N GLY A 3 -21.46 -12.66 8.88
CA GLY A 3 -20.73 -11.44 8.50
C GLY A 3 -19.64 -11.83 7.52
N GLN A 4 -19.56 -11.16 6.37
CA GLN A 4 -18.45 -11.36 5.45
C GLN A 4 -17.17 -10.94 6.17
N GLN A 5 -16.30 -11.92 6.42
CA GLN A 5 -15.04 -11.68 7.11
C GLN A 5 -14.05 -11.11 6.09
N PHE A 6 -13.79 -9.80 6.18
CA PHE A 6 -12.80 -9.13 5.35
C PHE A 6 -11.41 -9.60 5.75
N GLN A 7 -10.61 -10.01 4.76
CA GLN A 7 -9.24 -10.42 4.98
C GLN A 7 -8.32 -9.22 4.73
N TYR A 8 -7.56 -8.83 5.75
CA TYR A 8 -6.60 -7.72 5.65
C TYR A 8 -5.26 -8.24 5.14
N ASP A 9 -4.44 -7.32 4.62
CA ASP A 9 -3.11 -7.66 4.15
C ASP A 9 -2.12 -7.69 5.32
N ASP A 10 -1.87 -8.89 5.84
CA ASP A 10 -0.92 -9.14 6.93
C ASP A 10 0.53 -8.83 6.52
N SER A 11 0.85 -8.90 5.23
CA SER A 11 2.18 -8.60 4.69
C SER A 11 2.39 -7.10 4.45
N GLY A 12 1.32 -6.33 4.33
CA GLY A 12 1.33 -4.91 3.94
C GLY A 12 1.77 -4.65 2.50
N ASN A 13 2.09 -5.70 1.72
CA ASN A 13 2.62 -5.56 0.36
C ASN A 13 1.59 -4.97 -0.61
N THR A 14 0.35 -5.46 -0.57
CA THR A 14 -0.80 -5.01 -1.37
C THR A 14 -1.13 -3.54 -1.09
N PHE A 15 -0.99 -3.11 0.16
CA PHE A 15 -1.16 -1.69 0.52
C PHE A 15 -0.18 -0.79 -0.23
N PHE A 16 1.09 -1.18 -0.36
CA PHE A 16 2.09 -0.37 -1.08
C PHE A 16 1.81 -0.29 -2.58
N TYR A 17 1.27 -1.35 -3.20
CA TYR A 17 0.82 -1.29 -4.60
C TYR A 17 -0.34 -0.31 -4.77
N PHE A 18 -1.33 -0.36 -3.87
CA PHE A 18 -2.46 0.57 -3.86
C PHE A 18 -1.98 2.02 -3.69
N LEU A 19 -1.12 2.27 -2.69
CA LEU A 19 -0.58 3.59 -2.40
C LEU A 19 0.23 4.14 -3.59
N THR A 20 1.09 3.32 -4.19
CA THR A 20 1.91 3.71 -5.36
C THR A 20 1.01 4.08 -6.53
N SER A 21 -0.05 3.31 -6.77
CA SER A 21 -1.02 3.58 -7.85
C SER A 21 -1.77 4.89 -7.61
N PHE A 22 -2.22 5.14 -6.37
CA PHE A 22 -2.92 6.36 -5.99
C PHE A 22 -2.03 7.61 -6.10
N VAL A 23 -0.79 7.51 -5.61
CA VAL A 23 0.20 8.59 -5.75
C VAL A 23 0.50 8.86 -7.23
N GLY A 24 0.70 7.82 -8.04
CA GLY A 24 0.90 7.97 -9.48
C GLY A 24 -0.27 8.66 -10.18
N LEU A 25 -1.51 8.29 -9.82
CA LEU A 25 -2.74 8.89 -10.36
C LEU A 25 -2.87 10.39 -10.03
N ILE A 26 -2.28 10.85 -8.92
CA ILE A 26 -2.26 12.27 -8.57
C ILE A 26 -1.07 12.98 -9.22
N VAL A 27 0.13 12.42 -9.09
CA VAL A 27 1.38 13.07 -9.51
C VAL A 27 1.45 13.23 -11.03
N ILE A 28 0.99 12.25 -11.81
CA ILE A 28 1.11 12.29 -13.28
C ILE A 28 0.24 13.41 -13.89
N PRO A 29 -1.09 13.51 -13.60
CA PRO A 29 -1.90 14.63 -14.08
C PRO A 29 -1.49 15.97 -13.48
N ALA A 30 -1.09 15.99 -12.21
CA ALA A 30 -0.57 17.21 -11.57
C ALA A 30 0.69 17.70 -12.29
N THR A 31 1.57 16.80 -12.70
CA THR A 31 2.76 17.15 -13.48
C THR A 31 2.37 17.79 -14.80
N TYR A 32 1.38 17.26 -15.51
CA TYR A 32 0.89 17.85 -16.77
C TYR A 32 0.26 19.24 -16.57
N TYR A 33 -0.58 19.41 -15.54
CA TYR A 33 -1.31 20.65 -15.30
C TYR A 33 -0.48 21.76 -14.65
N LEU A 34 0.39 21.41 -13.70
CA LEU A 34 1.27 22.34 -12.98
C LEU A 34 2.63 22.52 -13.65
N TRP A 35 2.88 21.86 -14.79
CA TRP A 35 4.13 22.03 -15.54
C TRP A 35 4.35 23.51 -15.85
N PRO A 36 5.54 24.07 -15.58
CA PRO A 36 5.81 25.47 -15.82
C PRO A 36 5.69 25.79 -17.31
N ARG A 37 4.56 26.37 -17.71
CA ARG A 37 4.35 26.91 -19.05
C ARG A 37 5.14 28.21 -19.19
N ASP A 38 6.15 28.14 -20.06
CA ASP A 38 7.13 29.14 -20.46
C ASP A 38 7.16 30.50 -19.71
N GLN A 39 8.08 30.63 -18.75
CA GLN A 39 8.39 31.90 -18.09
C GLN A 39 9.14 32.89 -19.00
N ASN A 40 9.65 32.44 -20.16
CA ASN A 40 10.39 33.31 -21.08
C ASN A 40 9.47 34.25 -21.87
N ALA A 41 8.22 33.85 -22.13
CA ALA A 41 7.22 34.70 -22.78
C ALA A 41 6.95 35.98 -21.96
N GLU A 42 6.80 35.84 -20.64
CA GLU A 42 6.70 36.95 -19.68
C GLU A 42 7.95 37.82 -19.68
N GLN A 43 9.14 37.22 -19.66
CA GLN A 43 10.40 37.98 -19.70
C GLN A 43 10.62 38.73 -21.02
N LEU A 44 10.25 38.13 -22.16
CA LEU A 44 10.29 38.80 -23.46
C LEU A 44 9.28 39.96 -23.51
N ARG A 45 8.07 39.78 -22.98
CA ARG A 45 7.06 40.85 -22.85
C ARG A 45 7.56 42.01 -21.99
N LEU A 46 8.21 41.71 -20.87
CA LEU A 46 8.79 42.71 -19.98
C LEU A 46 9.99 43.43 -20.62
N LYS A 47 10.81 42.72 -21.41
CA LYS A 47 11.92 43.31 -22.18
C LYS A 47 11.41 44.23 -23.30
N SER A 48 10.34 43.85 -24.01
CA SER A 48 9.74 44.70 -25.04
C SER A 48 9.07 45.95 -24.44
N LEU A 49 8.35 45.81 -23.32
CA LEU A 49 7.75 46.93 -22.58
C LEU A 49 8.81 47.92 -22.05
N ARG A 50 9.94 47.42 -21.54
CA ARG A 50 11.09 48.24 -21.09
C ARG A 50 11.73 49.06 -22.22
N LYS A 51 11.62 48.58 -23.47
CA LYS A 51 12.14 49.25 -24.66
C LYS A 51 11.24 50.43 -25.09
N VAL A 52 9.95 50.38 -24.75
CA VAL A 52 8.95 51.39 -25.12
C VAL A 52 8.73 52.41 -24.00
N HIS A 53 8.72 51.98 -22.73
CA HIS A 53 8.49 52.84 -21.57
C HIS A 53 9.77 52.88 -20.72
N GLY A 54 10.57 53.93 -20.89
CA GLY A 54 11.82 54.15 -20.16
C GLY A 54 11.63 54.25 -18.63
N ARG A 55 12.74 54.00 -17.92
CA ARG A 55 13.08 54.04 -16.47
C ARG A 55 11.99 54.18 -15.38
N CYS A 56 10.91 54.94 -15.59
CA CYS A 56 9.83 55.15 -14.63
C CYS A 56 8.91 53.91 -14.45
N LEU A 57 8.52 53.24 -15.55
CA LEU A 57 7.65 52.05 -15.49
C LEU A 57 8.34 50.86 -14.79
N TRP A 58 9.66 50.76 -14.94
CA TRP A 58 10.45 49.67 -14.35
C TRP A 58 10.49 49.74 -12.81
N TYR A 59 10.50 50.94 -12.23
CA TYR A 59 10.53 51.11 -10.77
C TYR A 59 9.18 50.71 -10.14
N CYS A 60 8.05 51.10 -10.75
CA CYS A 60 6.70 50.72 -10.29
C CYS A 60 6.40 49.22 -10.47
N LEU A 61 6.78 48.62 -11.62
CA LEU A 61 6.60 47.18 -11.85
C LEU A 61 7.43 46.31 -10.90
N ARG A 62 8.60 46.80 -10.47
CA ARG A 62 9.50 46.05 -9.58
C ARG A 62 8.99 46.00 -8.15
N LEU A 63 8.31 47.07 -7.68
CA LEU A 63 7.70 47.13 -6.35
C LEU A 63 6.53 46.14 -6.20
N MET A 64 5.74 45.90 -7.26
CA MET A 64 4.62 44.93 -7.21
C MET A 64 5.04 43.46 -7.36
N LYS A 65 6.21 43.17 -7.96
CA LYS A 65 6.63 41.80 -8.28
C LYS A 65 7.16 41.00 -7.08
N SER A 66 7.37 41.65 -5.93
CA SER A 66 8.00 41.03 -4.75
C SER A 66 7.10 40.03 -3.99
N GLN A 67 5.80 39.97 -4.28
CA GLN A 67 4.86 39.11 -3.56
C GLN A 67 4.54 37.78 -4.29
N GLN A 68 4.95 37.63 -5.55
CA GLN A 68 4.48 36.54 -6.43
C GLN A 68 5.51 35.41 -6.67
N SER A 69 6.68 35.46 -6.04
CA SER A 69 7.79 34.53 -6.33
C SER A 69 7.70 33.17 -5.64
N ILE A 70 6.91 33.04 -4.55
CA ILE A 70 6.90 31.82 -3.71
C ILE A 70 5.97 30.74 -4.28
N ILE A 71 4.84 31.13 -4.87
CA ILE A 71 3.85 30.20 -5.44
C ILE A 71 4.43 29.31 -6.55
N PRO A 72 5.17 29.81 -7.56
CA PRO A 72 5.72 28.96 -8.61
C PRO A 72 6.85 28.06 -8.11
N THR A 73 7.64 28.49 -7.11
CA THR A 73 8.68 27.66 -6.49
C THR A 73 8.06 26.56 -5.62
N LEU A 74 6.98 26.86 -4.90
CA LEU A 74 6.24 25.88 -4.09
C LEU A 74 5.59 24.81 -4.97
N LYS A 75 4.99 25.17 -6.11
CA LYS A 75 4.43 24.21 -7.07
C LYS A 75 5.48 23.24 -7.60
N LYS A 76 6.68 23.76 -7.96
CA LYS A 76 7.81 22.92 -8.39
C LYS A 76 8.31 22.02 -7.26
N ALA A 77 8.46 22.55 -6.05
CA ALA A 77 8.88 21.79 -4.89
C ALA A 77 7.88 20.66 -4.55
N ALA A 78 6.57 20.94 -4.60
CA ALA A 78 5.52 19.95 -4.38
C ALA A 78 5.53 18.84 -5.44
N LEU A 79 5.74 19.18 -6.72
CA LEU A 79 5.89 18.20 -7.78
C LEU A 79 7.14 17.33 -7.58
N LEU A 80 8.29 17.94 -7.26
CA LEU A 80 9.53 17.19 -6.99
C LEU A 80 9.37 16.26 -5.80
N PHE A 81 8.72 16.71 -4.72
CA PHE A 81 8.41 15.89 -3.57
C PHE A 81 7.49 14.72 -3.94
N GLY A 82 6.43 14.99 -4.70
CA GLY A 82 5.51 13.95 -5.19
C GLY A 82 6.23 12.87 -6.02
N TRP A 83 7.12 13.27 -6.93
CA TRP A 83 7.96 12.36 -7.70
C TRP A 83 8.95 11.59 -6.83
N ALA A 84 9.58 12.23 -5.85
CA ALA A 84 10.49 11.55 -4.92
C ALA A 84 9.75 10.49 -4.08
N VAL A 85 8.56 10.80 -3.57
CA VAL A 85 7.70 9.85 -2.86
C VAL A 85 7.28 8.71 -3.78
N PHE A 86 6.83 9.01 -5.00
CA PHE A 86 6.45 7.99 -5.99
C PHE A 86 7.62 7.04 -6.30
N LEU A 87 8.83 7.56 -6.55
CA LEU A 87 10.01 6.76 -6.82
C LEU A 87 10.47 5.94 -5.61
N LEU A 88 10.37 6.49 -4.40
CA LEU A 88 10.68 5.76 -3.17
C LEU A 88 9.72 4.59 -2.97
N LEU A 89 8.41 4.83 -3.14
CA LEU A 89 7.39 3.79 -3.05
C LEU A 89 7.58 2.73 -4.13
N ALA A 90 7.83 3.14 -5.38
CA ALA A 90 8.12 2.22 -6.47
C ALA A 90 9.38 1.38 -6.21
N TYR A 91 10.43 1.97 -5.63
CA TYR A 91 11.63 1.24 -5.21
C TYR A 91 11.30 0.21 -4.12
N LYS A 92 10.54 0.61 -3.10
CA LYS A 92 10.08 -0.31 -2.05
C LYS A 92 9.29 -1.47 -2.65
N VAL A 93 8.31 -1.18 -3.50
CA VAL A 93 7.50 -2.17 -4.20
C VAL A 93 8.36 -3.10 -5.06
N SER A 94 9.37 -2.58 -5.77
CA SER A 94 10.28 -3.41 -6.59
C SER A 94 11.16 -4.38 -5.78
N LYS A 95 11.32 -4.11 -4.49
CA LYS A 95 12.07 -4.94 -3.53
C LYS A 95 11.15 -5.83 -2.69
N LEU A 96 9.84 -5.67 -2.80
CA LEU A 96 8.90 -6.62 -2.23
C LEU A 96 8.92 -7.86 -3.14
N ASP A 97 9.74 -8.83 -2.77
CA ASP A 97 9.71 -10.12 -3.42
C ASP A 97 8.29 -10.68 -3.32
N ARG A 98 7.76 -11.07 -4.49
CA ARG A 98 6.45 -11.68 -4.64
C ARG A 98 6.56 -13.12 -4.15
N GLU A 99 6.76 -13.29 -2.85
CA GLU A 99 6.77 -14.61 -2.21
C GLU A 99 5.33 -15.11 -2.08
N TYR A 100 4.71 -15.35 -3.23
CA TYR A 100 3.52 -16.19 -3.32
C TYR A 100 4.04 -17.62 -3.26
N GLN A 101 4.44 -18.09 -2.07
CA GLN A 101 4.68 -19.52 -1.87
C GLN A 101 3.35 -20.20 -2.09
N GLU A 102 3.21 -20.85 -3.24
CA GLU A 102 2.08 -21.73 -3.50
C GLU A 102 2.14 -22.82 -2.44
N TYR A 103 1.19 -22.79 -1.49
CA TYR A 103 1.24 -23.62 -0.30
C TYR A 103 1.08 -25.09 -0.68
N ASN A 104 2.17 -25.82 -0.92
CA ASN A 104 2.09 -27.23 -1.27
C ASN A 104 2.20 -28.13 -0.02
N PRO A 105 1.13 -28.82 0.41
CA PRO A 105 1.14 -29.65 1.61
C PRO A 105 2.08 -30.86 1.49
N TYR A 106 2.37 -31.34 0.28
CA TYR A 106 3.35 -32.42 0.07
C TYR A 106 4.78 -31.91 0.33
N GLU A 107 5.12 -30.73 -0.18
CA GLU A 107 6.43 -30.10 0.06
C GLU A 107 6.64 -29.76 1.54
N VAL A 108 5.59 -29.30 2.24
CA VAL A 108 5.66 -29.02 3.69
C VAL A 108 6.00 -30.28 4.50
N LEU A 109 5.51 -31.45 4.08
CA LEU A 109 5.84 -32.73 4.71
C LEU A 109 7.10 -33.40 4.13
N GLY A 110 7.69 -32.83 3.08
CA GLY A 110 8.82 -33.41 2.37
C GLY A 110 8.50 -34.74 1.68
N LEU A 111 7.28 -34.85 1.13
CA LEU A 111 6.78 -36.03 0.44
C LEU A 111 6.52 -35.74 -1.04
N ASP A 112 6.54 -36.78 -1.86
CA ASP A 112 6.14 -36.67 -3.27
C ASP A 112 4.62 -36.60 -3.41
N GLN A 113 4.17 -35.92 -4.47
CA GLN A 113 2.75 -35.85 -4.83
C GLN A 113 2.23 -37.27 -5.10
N GLY A 114 1.21 -37.69 -4.35
CA GLY A 114 0.65 -39.05 -4.43
C GLY A 114 1.05 -39.99 -3.30
N ALA A 115 1.83 -39.53 -2.31
CA ALA A 115 2.15 -40.31 -1.11
C ALA A 115 0.90 -40.93 -0.44
N SER A 116 1.11 -42.11 0.13
CA SER A 116 0.05 -42.84 0.82
C SER A 116 -0.29 -42.20 2.18
N VAL A 117 -1.53 -42.39 2.66
CA VAL A 117 -1.97 -41.83 3.95
C VAL A 117 -1.11 -42.34 5.12
N SER A 118 -0.58 -43.56 5.02
CA SER A 118 0.34 -44.12 6.02
C SER A 118 1.69 -43.39 6.05
N GLU A 119 2.24 -43.04 4.88
CA GLU A 119 3.48 -42.24 4.78
C GLU A 119 3.28 -40.82 5.30
N ILE A 120 2.16 -40.18 4.94
CA ILE A 120 1.78 -38.85 5.44
C ILE A 120 1.71 -38.84 6.97
N LYS A 121 1.02 -39.81 7.58
CA LYS A 121 0.92 -39.94 9.04
C LYS A 121 2.28 -40.18 9.70
N LYS A 122 3.12 -41.00 9.07
CA LYS A 122 4.48 -41.30 9.56
C LYS A 122 5.34 -40.05 9.55
N GLN A 123 5.38 -39.30 8.45
CA GLN A 123 6.17 -38.07 8.36
C GLN A 123 5.66 -36.98 9.29
N TYR A 124 4.34 -36.80 9.38
CA TYR A 124 3.74 -35.89 10.35
C TYR A 124 4.21 -36.18 11.77
N ARG A 125 4.17 -37.45 12.20
CA ARG A 125 4.64 -37.81 13.55
C ARG A 125 6.11 -37.47 13.78
N LEU A 126 6.97 -37.65 12.78
CA LEU A 126 8.40 -37.33 12.87
C LEU A 126 8.63 -35.81 12.93
N LEU A 127 8.00 -35.05 12.05
CA LEU A 127 8.15 -33.59 11.97
C LEU A 127 7.53 -32.89 13.19
N SER A 128 6.35 -33.33 13.63
CA SER A 128 5.67 -32.79 14.82
C SER A 128 6.47 -33.00 16.10
N LEU A 129 7.20 -34.11 16.23
CA LEU A 129 8.10 -34.32 17.37
C LEU A 129 9.34 -33.42 17.32
N LYS A 130 9.82 -33.10 16.12
CA LYS A 130 11.00 -32.26 15.88
C LYS A 130 10.70 -30.76 16.09
N PHE A 131 9.53 -30.31 15.64
CA PHE A 131 9.12 -28.90 15.65
C PHE A 131 8.10 -28.57 16.74
N HIS A 132 7.90 -29.43 17.74
CA HIS A 132 6.95 -29.17 18.81
C HIS A 132 7.32 -27.89 19.60
N PRO A 133 6.37 -26.95 19.85
CA PRO A 133 6.65 -25.70 20.56
C PRO A 133 7.20 -25.94 21.98
N ASP A 134 6.66 -26.92 22.71
CA ASP A 134 7.16 -27.29 24.05
C ASP A 134 8.63 -27.75 24.09
N LYS A 135 9.19 -28.16 22.95
CA LYS A 135 10.59 -28.61 22.84
C LYS A 135 11.50 -27.53 22.25
N GLY A 136 11.03 -26.28 22.16
CA GLY A 136 11.76 -25.16 21.56
C GLY A 136 11.70 -25.14 20.04
N GLY A 137 10.72 -25.81 19.43
CA GLY A 137 10.42 -25.71 18.00
C GLY A 137 9.68 -24.42 17.64
N ASP A 138 9.68 -24.09 16.35
CA ASP A 138 8.97 -22.93 15.81
C ASP A 138 7.47 -23.23 15.66
N GLU A 139 6.64 -22.44 16.33
CA GLU A 139 5.17 -22.58 16.32
C GLU A 139 4.58 -22.41 14.91
N ASP A 140 5.15 -21.50 14.10
CA ASP A 140 4.67 -21.25 12.75
C ASP A 140 4.92 -22.47 11.84
N LEU A 141 6.08 -23.11 11.99
CA LEU A 141 6.41 -24.34 11.27
C LEU A 141 5.51 -25.51 11.72
N PHE A 142 5.27 -25.63 13.03
CA PHE A 142 4.36 -26.66 13.56
C PHE A 142 2.94 -26.52 13.02
N MET A 143 2.40 -25.29 13.00
CA MET A 143 1.09 -25.01 12.43
C MET A 143 1.02 -25.35 10.94
N ARG A 144 2.07 -25.02 10.16
CA ARG A 144 2.16 -25.40 8.73
C ARG A 144 2.14 -26.92 8.54
N ILE A 145 2.91 -27.66 9.33
CA ILE A 145 2.97 -29.13 9.28
C ILE A 145 1.60 -29.74 9.63
N ALA A 146 0.93 -29.22 10.67
CA ALA A 146 -0.39 -29.67 11.08
C ALA A 146 -1.44 -29.41 9.98
N LYS A 147 -1.41 -28.22 9.38
CA LYS A 147 -2.28 -27.85 8.25
C LYS A 147 -2.04 -28.73 7.02
N ALA A 148 -0.80 -29.12 6.75
CA ALA A 148 -0.46 -29.99 5.62
C ALA A 148 -0.97 -31.42 5.85
N HIS A 149 -0.82 -31.94 7.07
CA HIS A 149 -1.38 -33.23 7.44
C HIS A 149 -2.91 -33.24 7.37
N SER A 150 -3.61 -32.21 7.87
CA SER A 150 -5.07 -32.14 7.78
C SER A 150 -5.55 -32.08 6.33
N ALA A 151 -4.85 -31.32 5.47
CA ALA A 151 -5.14 -31.22 4.05
C ALA A 151 -5.06 -32.56 3.31
N LEU A 152 -4.10 -33.42 3.65
CA LEU A 152 -3.82 -34.66 2.93
C LEU A 152 -4.44 -35.93 3.56
N THR A 153 -4.92 -35.83 4.81
CA THR A 153 -5.48 -36.99 5.53
C THR A 153 -6.97 -37.20 5.27
N ASN A 154 -7.74 -36.12 5.03
CA ASN A 154 -9.15 -36.23 4.68
C ASN A 154 -9.27 -36.34 3.15
N ASP A 155 -10.03 -37.33 2.67
CA ASP A 155 -10.22 -37.60 1.24
C ASP A 155 -10.87 -36.40 0.53
N GLU A 156 -11.80 -35.71 1.18
CA GLU A 156 -12.45 -34.51 0.63
C GLU A 156 -11.44 -33.37 0.44
N SER A 157 -10.62 -33.06 1.46
CA SER A 157 -9.64 -31.99 1.38
C SER A 157 -8.49 -32.31 0.41
N ARG A 158 -8.13 -33.60 0.30
CA ARG A 158 -7.15 -34.06 -0.67
C ARG A 158 -7.67 -33.90 -2.10
N GLN A 159 -8.91 -34.30 -2.35
CA GLN A 159 -9.55 -34.12 -3.66
C GLN A 159 -9.69 -32.64 -4.01
N ASN A 160 -10.06 -31.80 -3.03
CA ASN A 160 -10.11 -30.35 -3.19
C ASN A 160 -8.74 -29.76 -3.55
N TRP A 161 -7.68 -30.23 -2.89
CA TRP A 161 -6.31 -29.85 -3.23
C TRP A 161 -5.95 -30.23 -4.66
N GLU A 162 -6.23 -31.47 -5.06
CA GLU A 162 -5.93 -31.97 -6.41
C GLU A 162 -6.74 -31.25 -7.51
N THR A 163 -7.98 -30.81 -7.20
CA THR A 163 -8.87 -30.15 -8.17
C THR A 163 -8.66 -28.64 -8.23
N TYR A 164 -8.44 -27.99 -7.09
CA TYR A 164 -8.45 -26.52 -6.95
C TYR A 164 -7.11 -25.93 -6.48
N GLY A 165 -6.12 -26.75 -6.15
CA GLY A 165 -4.88 -26.29 -5.53
C GLY A 165 -5.10 -25.67 -4.15
N ASN A 166 -6.16 -26.08 -3.42
CA ASN A 166 -6.47 -25.61 -2.07
C ASN A 166 -7.25 -26.68 -1.28
N PRO A 167 -6.85 -27.04 -0.04
CA PRO A 167 -7.55 -28.10 0.70
C PRO A 167 -8.96 -27.72 1.13
N ASP A 168 -9.25 -26.41 1.25
CA ASP A 168 -10.55 -25.89 1.65
C ASP A 168 -11.60 -25.88 0.51
N GLY A 169 -11.23 -26.36 -0.69
CA GLY A 169 -12.12 -26.41 -1.85
C GLY A 169 -12.10 -25.13 -2.69
N PRO A 170 -13.13 -24.94 -3.55
CA PRO A 170 -13.20 -23.78 -4.42
C PRO A 170 -13.26 -22.52 -3.57
N LYS A 171 -12.25 -21.65 -3.72
CA LYS A 171 -12.19 -20.40 -2.97
C LYS A 171 -13.40 -19.55 -3.33
N ALA A 172 -14.33 -19.39 -2.38
CA ALA A 172 -15.31 -18.32 -2.46
C ALA A 172 -14.52 -17.00 -2.57
N THR A 173 -14.95 -16.10 -3.45
CA THR A 173 -14.29 -14.81 -3.66
C THR A 173 -14.23 -14.04 -2.35
N SER A 174 -13.08 -14.09 -1.66
CA SER A 174 -12.85 -13.28 -0.47
C SER A 174 -12.43 -11.88 -0.90
N PHE A 175 -13.17 -10.87 -0.45
CA PHE A 175 -12.81 -9.48 -0.69
C PHE A 175 -11.74 -9.08 0.32
N GLY A 176 -10.49 -9.09 -0.13
CA GLY A 176 -9.38 -8.55 0.65
C GLY A 176 -9.37 -7.03 0.59
N ILE A 177 -9.18 -6.37 1.75
CA ILE A 177 -8.99 -4.92 1.80
C ILE A 177 -7.48 -4.67 1.87
N ALA A 178 -6.97 -3.83 0.97
CA ALA A 178 -5.55 -3.47 0.90
C ALA A 178 -5.08 -2.57 2.06
N LEU A 179 -5.77 -2.56 3.21
CA LEU A 179 -5.36 -1.81 4.39
C LEU A 179 -4.42 -2.70 5.24
N PRO A 180 -3.31 -2.15 5.73
CA PRO A 180 -2.40 -2.91 6.56
C PRO A 180 -3.03 -3.19 7.93
N ALA A 181 -2.85 -4.41 8.43
CA ALA A 181 -3.51 -4.91 9.64
C ALA A 181 -3.28 -4.01 10.87
N TRP A 182 -2.08 -3.42 11.02
CA TRP A 182 -1.74 -2.57 12.17
C TRP A 182 -2.62 -1.31 12.34
N ILE A 183 -3.30 -0.85 11.27
CA ILE A 183 -4.26 0.28 11.33
C ILE A 183 -5.58 -0.16 11.98
N VAL A 184 -5.98 -1.41 11.73
CA VAL A 184 -7.30 -1.95 12.12
C VAL A 184 -7.21 -2.81 13.39
N ASP A 185 -5.99 -3.24 13.76
CA ASP A 185 -5.73 -4.02 14.96
C ASP A 185 -6.30 -3.35 16.22
N SER A 186 -6.86 -4.18 17.12
CA SER A 186 -7.52 -3.74 18.35
C SER A 186 -6.64 -2.90 19.28
N LYS A 187 -5.31 -3.06 19.19
CA LYS A 187 -4.34 -2.29 19.98
C LYS A 187 -4.28 -0.82 19.59
N ASN A 188 -4.35 -0.53 18.28
CA ASN A 188 -4.15 0.81 17.72
C ASN A 188 -5.45 1.46 17.24
N SER A 189 -6.51 0.67 17.03
CA SER A 189 -7.78 1.12 16.47
C SER A 189 -8.39 2.28 17.26
N MET A 190 -8.27 2.28 18.59
CA MET A 190 -8.74 3.37 19.45
C MET A 190 -8.04 4.69 19.15
N LEU A 191 -6.71 4.67 18.97
CA LEU A 191 -5.93 5.87 18.65
C LEU A 191 -6.26 6.37 17.25
N VAL A 192 -6.37 5.47 16.27
CA VAL A 192 -6.73 5.82 14.90
C VAL A 192 -8.10 6.49 14.87
N LEU A 193 -9.09 5.92 15.58
CA LEU A 193 -10.44 6.48 15.65
C LEU A 193 -10.45 7.86 16.34
N LEU A 194 -9.67 8.02 17.42
CA LEU A 194 -9.56 9.28 18.13
C LEU A 194 -8.95 10.36 17.22
N VAL A 195 -7.83 10.06 16.55
CA VAL A 195 -7.18 10.99 15.63
C VAL A 195 -8.13 11.38 14.49
N TYR A 196 -8.84 10.40 13.92
CA TYR A 196 -9.82 10.67 12.87
C TYR A 196 -10.98 11.54 13.38
N GLY A 197 -11.51 11.25 14.56
CA GLY A 197 -12.56 12.04 15.20
C GLY A 197 -12.13 13.48 15.47
N LEU A 198 -10.93 13.68 16.02
CA LEU A 198 -10.37 15.01 16.24
C LEU A 198 -10.09 15.75 14.93
N ALA A 199 -9.54 15.06 13.92
CA ALA A 199 -9.32 15.64 12.61
C ALA A 199 -10.64 16.12 12.00
N PHE A 200 -11.71 15.33 12.08
CA PHE A 200 -13.02 15.73 11.58
C PHE A 200 -13.61 16.89 12.38
N MET A 201 -13.48 16.88 13.71
CA MET A 201 -13.97 17.95 14.58
C MET A 201 -13.25 19.29 14.34
N VAL A 202 -11.96 19.27 13.98
CA VAL A 202 -11.17 20.51 13.80
C VAL A 202 -11.14 20.94 12.34
N ILE A 203 -10.83 20.03 11.42
CA ILE A 203 -10.64 20.35 10.00
C ILE A 203 -11.98 20.75 9.39
N LEU A 204 -13.09 20.07 9.69
CA LEU A 204 -14.36 20.36 9.06
C LEU A 204 -14.86 21.78 9.40
N PRO A 205 -14.91 22.22 10.68
CA PRO A 205 -15.28 23.60 10.98
C PRO A 205 -14.30 24.61 10.41
N VAL A 206 -12.99 24.37 10.46
CA VAL A 206 -12.02 25.32 9.89
C VAL A 206 -12.21 25.47 8.38
N VAL A 207 -12.32 24.37 7.64
CA VAL A 207 -12.45 24.41 6.18
C VAL A 207 -13.80 24.99 5.75
N VAL A 208 -14.88 24.66 6.47
CA VAL A 208 -16.23 25.17 6.14
C VAL A 208 -16.39 26.62 6.56
N VAL A 209 -15.89 27.02 7.74
CA VAL A 209 -16.11 28.36 8.31
C VAL A 209 -15.07 29.39 7.86
N SER A 210 -13.81 29.01 7.56
CA SER A 210 -12.79 29.95 7.06
C SER A 210 -13.21 30.74 5.81
N PRO A 211 -13.84 30.16 4.76
CA PRO A 211 -14.29 30.92 3.60
C PRO A 211 -15.55 31.76 3.85
N LEU A 212 -16.18 31.66 5.04
CA LEU A 212 -17.38 32.39 5.45
C LEU A 212 -17.09 33.61 6.34
N LEU A 213 -15.83 33.82 6.75
CA LEU A 213 -15.41 35.03 7.46
C LEU A 213 -14.87 36.06 6.45
N PRO A 214 -15.56 37.21 6.28
CA PRO A 214 -15.14 38.29 5.38
C PRO A 214 -13.89 39.05 5.86
#